data_AF-A0A1H9LHG3-F1
#
_entry.id   AF-A0A1H9LHG3-F1
#
_cell.length_a   1.000
_cell.length_b   1.000
_cell.length_c   1.000
_cell.angle_alpha   90.00
_cell.angle_beta   90.00
_cell.angle_gamma   90.00
#
_symmetry.space_group_name_H-M   'P 1'
#
loop_
_entity.id
_entity.type
_entity.pdbx_description
1 polymer ?
#
loop_
_entity_poly.entity_id
_entity_poly.type
_entity_poly.pdbx_seq_one_letter_code
_entity_poly.pdbx_strand_id
1 'polypeptide(L)'
;MKMTPLSTPQLTDLAEQAERFMLMRYERQSRTNVLHNDSWALALAAHAREIALRRPGAGPDVAPLAQSAALLHACRHWRQGEDLHKWEDVTREFREWTGPDYLNANLALRAALPGGNGPFRQDIAEILHDARLAQRLLSGTEGAELTWLEKRYAGSPLSREAALGHYLAELQQTQFKSGELRRQYQHTHSAVLLDLQRLVDKLEAKGTNASSTSTAPASAPDQELLRRKTPKEVTELTDLERGPTRQAAQTYFRTVFRNHINLTSIADQKAAIMISVNTLLIGALVTFTSYRNWAETRPEVLFPVALFTVCGLVSLVYSVLAARPSGKVREQENLAFFGYFSQISQAEFLSRMEQQLQDPNALYGTLIKDLHGLGTSLQRKYQLLRLAYTIFLVGLLVSAVVLGLVIIW
;
A
#
# COMPACT_ATOMS: atom_id res chain seq x y z
N MET A 1 -19.80 -38.65 -14.03
CA MET A 1 -19.77 -37.30 -14.65
C MET A 1 -18.31 -36.93 -14.87
N LYS A 2 -17.86 -36.87 -16.13
CA LYS A 2 -16.52 -36.33 -16.45
C LYS A 2 -16.55 -34.83 -16.14
N MET A 3 -15.74 -34.38 -15.18
CA MET A 3 -15.53 -32.96 -14.92
C MET A 3 -14.99 -32.33 -16.20
N THR A 4 -15.72 -31.35 -16.74
CA THR A 4 -15.20 -30.47 -17.78
C THR A 4 -13.92 -29.81 -17.27
N PRO A 5 -12.84 -29.74 -18.08
CA PRO A 5 -11.63 -29.06 -17.65
C PRO A 5 -11.97 -27.59 -17.37
N LEU A 6 -11.68 -27.13 -16.15
CA LEU A 6 -11.80 -25.73 -15.77
C LEU A 6 -10.89 -24.91 -16.67
N SER A 7 -11.41 -23.82 -17.24
CA SER A 7 -10.59 -22.86 -17.94
C SER A 7 -10.05 -21.84 -16.93
N THR A 8 -8.74 -21.58 -16.93
CA THR A 8 -8.07 -20.54 -16.14
C THR A 8 -8.82 -19.20 -16.03
N PRO A 9 -9.53 -18.68 -17.06
CA PRO A 9 -10.39 -17.50 -16.92
C PRO A 9 -11.49 -17.65 -15.84
N GLN A 10 -12.13 -18.82 -15.70
CA GLN A 10 -13.17 -19.03 -14.70
C GLN A 10 -12.66 -18.91 -13.26
N LEU A 11 -11.42 -19.35 -13.00
CA LEU A 11 -10.79 -19.20 -11.69
C LEU A 11 -10.35 -17.76 -11.43
N THR A 12 -9.95 -17.05 -12.47
CA THR A 12 -9.62 -15.62 -12.39
C THR A 12 -10.87 -14.81 -12.05
N ASP A 13 -11.99 -15.07 -12.73
CA ASP A 13 -13.28 -14.46 -12.42
C ASP A 13 -13.75 -14.81 -10.99
N LEU A 14 -13.52 -16.05 -10.53
CA LEU A 14 -13.81 -16.45 -9.14
C LEU A 14 -12.99 -15.63 -8.13
N ALA A 15 -11.72 -15.34 -8.43
CA ALA A 15 -10.88 -14.52 -7.56
C ALA A 15 -11.38 -13.06 -7.48
N GLU A 16 -11.87 -12.50 -8.59
CA GLU A 16 -12.54 -11.20 -8.57
C GLU A 16 -13.83 -11.23 -7.74
N GLN A 17 -14.61 -12.31 -7.82
CA GLN A 17 -15.79 -12.48 -6.97
C GLN A 17 -15.41 -12.62 -5.49
N ALA A 18 -14.31 -13.30 -5.18
CA ALA A 18 -13.80 -13.41 -3.81
C ALA A 18 -13.41 -12.05 -3.25
N GLU A 19 -12.87 -11.14 -4.07
CA GLU A 19 -12.51 -9.79 -3.66
C GLU A 19 -13.77 -8.97 -3.36
N ARG A 20 -14.79 -9.03 -4.24
CA ARG A 20 -16.08 -8.35 -4.02
C ARG A 20 -16.79 -8.88 -2.78
N PHE A 21 -16.79 -10.20 -2.59
CA PHE A 21 -17.36 -10.84 -1.40
C PHE A 21 -16.65 -10.38 -0.13
N MET A 22 -15.31 -10.35 -0.15
CA MET A 22 -14.47 -9.87 0.95
C MET A 22 -14.80 -8.42 1.30
N LEU A 23 -14.82 -7.50 0.32
CA LEU A 23 -15.11 -6.09 0.56
C LEU A 23 -16.53 -5.88 1.13
N MET A 24 -17.53 -6.53 0.54
CA MET A 24 -18.91 -6.48 1.03
C MET A 24 -19.02 -6.99 2.48
N ARG A 25 -18.36 -8.11 2.79
CA ARG A 25 -18.34 -8.67 4.15
C ARG A 25 -17.67 -7.71 5.13
N TYR A 26 -16.58 -7.05 4.71
CA TYR A 26 -15.89 -6.07 5.53
C TYR A 26 -16.76 -4.85 5.83
N GLU A 27 -17.43 -4.30 4.82
CA GLU A 27 -18.33 -3.15 4.96
C GLU A 27 -19.50 -3.40 5.91
N ARG A 28 -19.99 -4.65 6.00
CA ARG A 28 -21.09 -5.03 6.89
C ARG A 28 -20.68 -5.23 8.35
N GLN A 29 -19.39 -5.08 8.69
CA GLN A 29 -18.95 -5.27 10.06
C GLN A 29 -19.41 -4.13 10.98
N SER A 30 -19.82 -4.51 12.20
CA SER A 30 -20.18 -3.56 13.25
C SER A 30 -18.97 -2.92 13.93
N ARG A 31 -17.78 -3.54 13.81
CA ARG A 31 -16.52 -3.06 14.40
C ARG A 31 -15.44 -3.03 13.33
N THR A 32 -14.60 -1.99 13.38
CA THR A 32 -13.42 -1.89 12.51
C THR A 32 -12.26 -2.64 13.16
N ASN A 33 -11.72 -3.65 12.48
CA ASN A 33 -10.48 -4.30 12.88
C ASN A 33 -9.30 -3.38 12.57
N VAL A 34 -8.38 -3.23 13.53
CA VAL A 34 -7.24 -2.31 13.37
C VAL A 34 -6.16 -2.95 12.49
N LEU A 35 -5.89 -4.25 12.70
CA LEU A 35 -4.93 -5.00 11.88
C LEU A 35 -5.64 -5.68 10.70
N HIS A 36 -6.62 -6.54 10.96
CA HIS A 36 -7.27 -7.35 9.94
C HIS A 36 -8.36 -6.55 9.21
N ASN A 37 -7.97 -5.43 8.59
CA ASN A 37 -8.83 -4.57 7.77
C ASN A 37 -8.85 -4.99 6.29
N ASP A 38 -9.62 -4.28 5.47
CA ASP A 38 -9.72 -4.49 4.01
C ASP A 38 -8.36 -4.34 3.30
N SER A 39 -7.56 -3.35 3.69
CA SER A 39 -6.24 -3.14 3.08
C SER A 39 -5.26 -4.28 3.38
N TRP A 40 -5.31 -4.82 4.60
CA TRP A 40 -4.53 -5.99 5.00
C TRP A 40 -4.96 -7.23 4.22
N ALA A 41 -6.28 -7.43 4.03
CA ALA A 41 -6.82 -8.54 3.25
C ALA A 41 -6.39 -8.49 1.78
N LEU A 42 -6.44 -7.31 1.15
CA LEU A 42 -5.99 -7.10 -0.22
C LEU A 42 -4.48 -7.32 -0.36
N ALA A 43 -3.68 -6.83 0.59
CA ALA A 43 -2.24 -7.09 0.61
C ALA A 43 -1.93 -8.59 0.75
N LEU A 44 -2.70 -9.33 1.55
CA LEU A 44 -2.50 -10.77 1.74
C LEU A 44 -2.76 -11.51 0.43
N ALA A 45 -3.83 -11.14 -0.26
CA ALA A 45 -4.19 -11.70 -1.56
C ALA A 45 -3.15 -11.39 -2.64
N ALA A 46 -2.62 -10.18 -2.66
CA ALA A 46 -1.55 -9.77 -3.57
C ALA A 46 -0.27 -10.59 -3.33
N HIS A 47 0.16 -10.73 -2.07
CA HIS A 47 1.32 -11.56 -1.73
C HIS A 47 1.12 -13.03 -2.08
N ALA A 48 -0.05 -13.60 -1.78
CA ALA A 48 -0.35 -14.99 -2.13
C ALA A 48 -0.30 -15.22 -3.64
N ARG A 49 -0.87 -14.30 -4.43
CA ARG A 49 -0.81 -14.35 -5.90
C ARG A 49 0.62 -14.22 -6.42
N GLU A 50 1.40 -13.29 -5.89
CA GLU A 50 2.79 -13.08 -6.32
C GLU A 50 3.67 -14.30 -6.03
N ILE A 51 3.54 -14.87 -4.83
CA ILE A 51 4.27 -16.09 -4.43
C ILE A 51 3.86 -17.26 -5.35
N ALA A 52 2.57 -17.39 -5.67
CA ALA A 52 2.10 -18.41 -6.59
C ALA A 52 2.67 -18.26 -8.00
N LEU A 53 2.74 -17.04 -8.54
CA LEU A 53 3.26 -16.76 -9.89
C LEU A 53 4.76 -16.99 -10.02
N ARG A 54 5.53 -16.81 -8.94
CA ARG A 54 6.99 -17.00 -8.94
C ARG A 54 7.40 -18.47 -8.74
N ARG A 55 6.46 -19.36 -8.41
CA ARG A 55 6.77 -20.76 -8.08
C ARG A 55 7.10 -21.57 -9.34
N PRO A 56 8.25 -22.27 -9.39
CA PRO A 56 8.64 -23.06 -10.56
C PRO A 56 7.68 -24.23 -10.76
N GLY A 57 7.15 -24.38 -11.97
CA GLY A 57 6.21 -25.47 -12.32
C GLY A 57 4.78 -25.27 -11.82
N ALA A 58 4.43 -24.09 -11.28
CA ALA A 58 3.05 -23.80 -10.92
C ALA A 58 2.16 -23.72 -12.17
N GLY A 59 1.07 -24.49 -12.16
CA GLY A 59 0.04 -24.41 -13.20
C GLY A 59 -0.68 -23.05 -13.19
N PRO A 60 -1.33 -22.67 -14.30
CA PRO A 60 -2.01 -21.38 -14.44
C PRO A 60 -3.13 -21.16 -13.41
N ASP A 61 -3.64 -22.25 -12.81
CA ASP A 61 -4.74 -22.24 -11.86
C ASP A 61 -4.30 -21.94 -10.42
N VAL A 62 -3.01 -22.08 -10.08
CA VAL A 62 -2.52 -21.94 -8.70
C VAL A 62 -2.63 -20.50 -8.20
N ALA A 63 -2.30 -19.52 -9.05
CA ALA A 63 -2.34 -18.11 -8.70
C ALA A 63 -3.76 -17.58 -8.36
N PRO A 64 -4.80 -17.79 -9.20
CA PRO A 64 -6.15 -17.35 -8.85
C PRO A 64 -6.74 -18.10 -7.66
N LEU A 65 -6.39 -19.39 -7.48
CA LEU A 65 -6.80 -20.16 -6.31
C LEU A 65 -6.13 -19.65 -5.03
N ALA A 66 -4.84 -19.32 -5.06
CA ALA A 66 -4.12 -18.74 -3.93
C ALA A 66 -4.66 -17.35 -3.56
N GLN A 67 -4.97 -16.51 -4.55
CA GLN A 67 -5.60 -15.20 -4.34
C GLN A 67 -6.96 -15.35 -3.66
N SER A 68 -7.83 -16.22 -4.20
CA SER A 68 -9.16 -16.49 -3.63
C SER A 68 -9.05 -17.03 -2.20
N ALA A 69 -8.13 -17.97 -1.97
CA ALA A 69 -7.91 -18.56 -0.66
C ALA A 69 -7.44 -17.53 0.37
N ALA A 70 -6.59 -16.58 -0.01
CA ALA A 70 -6.13 -15.51 0.87
C ALA A 70 -7.26 -14.55 1.26
N LEU A 71 -8.12 -14.17 0.30
CA LEU A 71 -9.28 -13.31 0.55
C LEU A 71 -10.29 -14.00 1.49
N LEU A 72 -10.56 -15.28 1.27
CA LEU A 72 -11.41 -16.07 2.17
C LEU A 72 -10.75 -16.28 3.54
N HIS A 73 -9.41 -16.40 3.61
CA HIS A 73 -8.70 -16.43 4.88
C HIS A 73 -8.95 -15.15 5.68
N ALA A 74 -8.87 -13.98 5.04
CA ALA A 74 -9.11 -12.71 5.71
C ALA A 74 -10.54 -12.59 6.25
N CYS A 75 -11.53 -13.09 5.51
CA CYS A 75 -12.92 -13.16 5.96
C CYS A 75 -13.09 -13.95 7.27
N ARG A 76 -12.16 -14.85 7.61
CA ARG A 76 -12.21 -15.62 8.86
C ARG A 76 -11.92 -14.79 10.11
N HIS A 77 -11.43 -13.56 9.97
CA HIS A 77 -11.20 -12.64 11.08
C HIS A 77 -12.42 -11.77 11.42
N TRP A 78 -13.55 -11.91 10.70
CA TRP A 78 -14.61 -10.90 10.63
C TRP A 78 -15.93 -11.33 11.27
N ARG A 79 -15.93 -11.67 12.56
CA ARG A 79 -17.13 -11.85 13.40
C ARG A 79 -16.85 -11.49 14.84
N GLN A 80 -17.93 -11.32 15.61
CA GLN A 80 -17.86 -11.15 17.05
C GLN A 80 -17.29 -12.42 17.72
N GLY A 81 -16.10 -12.30 18.32
CA GLY A 81 -15.40 -13.36 19.06
C GLY A 81 -13.88 -13.29 18.87
N GLU A 82 -13.12 -13.97 19.73
CA GLU A 82 -11.66 -14.11 19.57
C GLU A 82 -11.27 -15.18 18.52
N ASP A 83 -12.17 -16.12 18.24
CA ASP A 83 -11.88 -17.29 17.41
C ASP A 83 -12.05 -17.02 15.91
N LEU A 84 -11.08 -17.53 15.13
CA LEU A 84 -11.16 -17.57 13.67
C LEU A 84 -12.32 -18.46 13.21
N HIS A 85 -13.12 -17.95 12.26
CA HIS A 85 -14.16 -18.77 11.63
C HIS A 85 -13.57 -20.04 11.01
N LYS A 86 -14.40 -21.09 10.89
CA LYS A 86 -14.01 -22.29 10.15
C LYS A 86 -14.01 -22.01 8.66
N TRP A 87 -13.11 -22.67 7.93
CA TRP A 87 -13.07 -22.60 6.47
C TRP A 87 -14.40 -23.02 5.83
N GLU A 88 -15.07 -24.00 6.41
CA GLU A 88 -16.36 -24.51 5.92
C GLU A 88 -17.47 -23.47 5.90
N ASP A 89 -17.51 -22.60 6.91
CA ASP A 89 -18.53 -21.56 7.02
C ASP A 89 -18.31 -20.47 5.97
N VAL A 90 -17.08 -19.95 5.88
CA VAL A 90 -16.72 -18.90 4.93
C VAL A 90 -16.86 -19.38 3.48
N THR A 91 -16.48 -20.62 3.19
CA THR A 91 -16.62 -21.19 1.84
C THR A 91 -18.07 -21.48 1.47
N ARG A 92 -18.92 -21.85 2.45
CA ARG A 92 -20.36 -22.01 2.24
C ARG A 92 -20.99 -20.66 1.86
N GLU A 93 -20.71 -19.63 2.64
CA GLU A 93 -21.22 -18.27 2.39
C GLU A 93 -20.71 -17.69 1.06
N PHE A 94 -19.44 -17.93 0.72
CA PHE A 94 -18.89 -17.49 -0.57
C PHE A 94 -19.57 -18.20 -1.76
N ARG A 95 -19.82 -19.50 -1.64
CA ARG A 95 -20.55 -20.26 -2.67
C ARG A 95 -21.98 -19.74 -2.85
N GLU A 96 -22.66 -19.40 -1.77
CA GLU A 96 -23.99 -18.78 -1.80
C GLU A 96 -23.95 -17.41 -2.50
N TRP A 97 -22.90 -16.61 -2.26
CA TRP A 97 -22.68 -15.33 -2.93
C TRP A 97 -22.49 -15.46 -4.44
N THR A 98 -21.65 -16.41 -4.89
CA THR A 98 -21.35 -16.55 -6.32
C THR A 98 -22.48 -17.20 -7.12
N GLY A 99 -23.36 -17.96 -6.47
CA GLY A 99 -24.44 -18.68 -7.14
C GLY A 99 -23.99 -19.93 -7.92
N PRO A 100 -24.93 -20.56 -8.67
CA PRO A 100 -24.72 -21.87 -9.29
C PRO A 100 -23.74 -21.85 -10.48
N ASP A 101 -23.58 -20.70 -11.16
CA ASP A 101 -22.73 -20.57 -12.34
C ASP A 101 -21.24 -20.84 -12.03
N TYR A 102 -20.84 -20.62 -10.77
CA TYR A 102 -19.48 -20.84 -10.28
C TYR A 102 -19.29 -22.18 -9.57
N LEU A 103 -20.21 -23.15 -9.73
CA LEU A 103 -20.17 -24.42 -8.97
C LEU A 103 -18.84 -25.16 -9.12
N ASN A 104 -18.36 -25.34 -10.35
CA ASN A 104 -17.11 -26.07 -10.62
C ASN A 104 -15.89 -25.34 -10.05
N ALA A 105 -15.86 -24.01 -10.18
CA ALA A 105 -14.78 -23.17 -9.66
C ALA A 105 -14.75 -23.19 -8.12
N ASN A 106 -15.92 -23.15 -7.47
CA ASN A 106 -16.05 -23.30 -6.02
C ASN A 106 -15.63 -24.70 -5.53
N LEU A 107 -15.94 -25.76 -6.28
CA LEU A 107 -15.48 -27.11 -5.95
C LEU A 107 -13.95 -27.22 -6.02
N ALA A 108 -13.34 -26.64 -7.06
CA ALA A 108 -11.88 -26.58 -7.19
C ALA A 108 -11.25 -25.79 -6.04
N LEU A 109 -11.79 -24.60 -5.71
CA LEU A 109 -11.34 -23.80 -4.58
C LEU A 109 -11.45 -24.57 -3.26
N ARG A 110 -12.61 -25.18 -2.98
CA ARG A 110 -12.82 -25.98 -1.77
C ARG A 110 -11.86 -27.16 -1.68
N ALA A 111 -11.59 -27.85 -2.79
CA ALA A 111 -10.63 -28.95 -2.83
C ALA A 111 -9.20 -28.48 -2.53
N ALA A 112 -8.86 -27.25 -2.91
CA ALA A 112 -7.53 -26.68 -2.77
C ALA A 112 -7.31 -25.95 -1.42
N LEU A 113 -8.37 -25.66 -0.67
CA LEU A 113 -8.32 -25.05 0.66
C LEU A 113 -7.89 -26.04 1.77
N PRO A 114 -7.45 -25.54 2.95
CA PRO A 114 -7.13 -26.38 4.10
C PRO A 114 -8.33 -27.26 4.51
N GLY A 115 -8.15 -28.58 4.50
CA GLY A 115 -9.20 -29.57 4.75
C GLY A 115 -9.80 -30.20 3.47
N GLY A 116 -9.46 -29.69 2.29
CA GLY A 116 -9.82 -30.29 0.99
C GLY A 116 -8.85 -31.38 0.52
N ASN A 117 -9.20 -32.06 -0.58
CA ASN A 117 -8.47 -33.23 -1.08
C ASN A 117 -7.94 -33.04 -2.53
N GLY A 118 -7.79 -31.79 -2.97
CA GLY A 118 -7.42 -31.44 -4.33
C GLY A 118 -5.91 -31.47 -4.60
N PRO A 119 -5.51 -31.47 -5.89
CA PRO A 119 -4.10 -31.54 -6.30
C PRO A 119 -3.27 -30.34 -5.82
N PHE A 120 -3.86 -29.14 -5.80
CA PHE A 120 -3.17 -27.90 -5.41
C PHE A 120 -3.24 -27.60 -3.90
N ARG A 121 -3.77 -28.53 -3.08
CA ARG A 121 -4.01 -28.30 -1.65
C ARG A 121 -2.72 -27.98 -0.88
N GLN A 122 -1.66 -28.76 -1.13
CA GLN A 122 -0.38 -28.54 -0.47
C GLN A 122 0.25 -27.21 -0.92
N ASP A 123 0.24 -26.94 -2.22
CA ASP A 123 0.79 -25.70 -2.77
C ASP A 123 0.12 -24.46 -2.18
N ILE A 124 -1.22 -24.42 -2.14
CA ILE A 124 -1.95 -23.29 -1.59
C ILE A 124 -1.73 -23.16 -0.09
N ALA A 125 -1.67 -24.27 0.65
CA ALA A 125 -1.40 -24.21 2.09
C ALA A 125 -0.02 -23.60 2.38
N GLU A 126 1.00 -23.93 1.59
CA GLU A 126 2.34 -23.35 1.70
C GLU A 126 2.38 -21.89 1.27
N ILE A 127 1.73 -21.55 0.14
CA ILE A 127 1.65 -20.17 -0.36
C ILE A 127 0.95 -19.26 0.65
N LEU A 128 -0.17 -19.70 1.23
CA LEU A 128 -0.86 -18.96 2.27
C LEU A 128 -0.01 -18.81 3.53
N HIS A 129 0.69 -19.87 3.94
CA HIS A 129 1.59 -19.80 5.09
C HIS A 129 2.69 -18.74 4.86
N ASP A 130 3.34 -18.78 3.70
CA ASP A 130 4.42 -17.85 3.34
C ASP A 130 3.91 -16.41 3.17
N ALA A 131 2.73 -16.21 2.56
CA ALA A 131 2.13 -14.89 2.41
C ALA A 131 1.80 -14.24 3.76
N ARG A 132 1.25 -15.01 4.71
CA ARG A 132 0.97 -14.52 6.06
C ARG A 132 2.24 -14.21 6.84
N LEU A 133 3.25 -15.07 6.71
CA LEU A 133 4.54 -14.84 7.36
C LEU A 133 5.21 -13.58 6.81
N ALA A 134 5.17 -13.37 5.49
CA ALA A 134 5.67 -12.14 4.87
C ALA A 134 4.97 -10.91 5.42
N GLN A 135 3.63 -10.90 5.50
CA GLN A 135 2.89 -9.77 6.06
C GLN A 135 3.23 -9.50 7.54
N ARG A 136 3.39 -10.55 8.34
CA ARG A 136 3.79 -10.39 9.74
C ARG A 136 5.19 -9.81 9.87
N LEU A 137 6.14 -10.29 9.08
CA LEU A 137 7.49 -9.74 9.06
C LEU A 137 7.52 -8.29 8.59
N LEU A 138 6.76 -7.95 7.54
CA LEU A 138 6.69 -6.59 7.02
C LEU A 138 6.03 -5.60 7.99
N SER A 139 5.08 -6.07 8.81
CA SER A 139 4.43 -5.24 9.84
C SER A 139 5.24 -5.15 11.15
N GLY A 140 6.10 -6.14 11.44
CA GLY A 140 7.09 -6.08 12.51
C GLY A 140 6.52 -5.73 13.89
N THR A 141 7.14 -4.76 14.57
CA THR A 141 6.72 -4.28 15.89
C THR A 141 5.35 -3.62 15.87
N GLU A 142 5.05 -2.83 14.83
CA GLU A 142 3.74 -2.21 14.65
C GLU A 142 2.65 -3.28 14.49
N GLY A 143 2.90 -4.32 13.69
CA GLY A 143 1.99 -5.46 13.54
C GLY A 143 1.69 -6.18 14.86
N ALA A 144 2.69 -6.32 15.74
CA ALA A 144 2.52 -6.91 17.06
C ALA A 144 1.62 -6.03 17.96
N GLU A 145 1.83 -4.71 17.96
CA GLU A 145 0.98 -3.75 18.68
C GLU A 145 -0.46 -3.75 18.16
N LEU A 146 -0.63 -3.75 16.84
CA LEU A 146 -1.96 -3.80 16.21
C LEU A 146 -2.68 -5.12 16.54
N THR A 147 -1.95 -6.24 16.58
CA THR A 147 -2.50 -7.54 17.01
C THR A 147 -2.99 -7.48 18.46
N TRP A 148 -2.20 -6.87 19.36
CA TRP A 148 -2.59 -6.69 20.75
C TRP A 148 -3.81 -5.77 20.89
N LEU A 149 -3.82 -4.62 20.20
CA LEU A 149 -4.94 -3.68 20.20
C LEU A 149 -6.23 -4.35 19.72
N GLU A 150 -6.17 -5.14 18.65
CA GLU A 150 -7.34 -5.83 18.13
C GLU A 150 -7.92 -6.83 19.16
N LYS A 151 -7.06 -7.63 19.81
CA LYS A 151 -7.47 -8.52 20.90
C LYS A 151 -8.05 -7.75 22.09
N ARG A 152 -7.45 -6.61 22.45
CA ARG A 152 -7.95 -5.75 23.53
C ARG A 152 -9.35 -5.20 23.22
N TYR A 153 -9.59 -4.74 21.99
CA TYR A 153 -10.92 -4.30 21.55
C TYR A 153 -11.94 -5.45 21.46
N ALA A 154 -11.47 -6.69 21.27
CA ALA A 154 -12.29 -7.89 21.36
C ALA A 154 -12.64 -8.30 22.81
N GLY A 155 -12.01 -7.68 23.82
CA GLY A 155 -12.25 -7.95 25.24
C GLY A 155 -11.25 -8.89 25.90
N SER A 156 -10.12 -9.19 25.23
CA SER A 156 -9.08 -10.05 25.77
C SER A 156 -8.37 -9.44 27.00
N PRO A 157 -8.15 -10.20 28.08
CA PRO A 157 -7.41 -9.73 29.26
C PRO A 157 -5.88 -9.77 29.07
N LEU A 158 -5.40 -10.16 27.90
CA LEU A 158 -3.97 -10.31 27.59
C LEU A 158 -3.20 -8.99 27.79
N SER A 159 -2.16 -9.05 28.62
CA SER A 159 -1.25 -7.91 28.81
C SER A 159 -0.48 -7.63 27.52
N ARG A 160 -0.08 -6.37 27.34
CA ARG A 160 0.71 -5.93 26.18
C ARG A 160 2.01 -6.74 26.05
N GLU A 161 2.70 -6.92 27.17
CA GLU A 161 3.94 -7.71 27.24
C GLU A 161 3.72 -9.15 26.78
N ALA A 162 2.72 -9.84 27.33
CA ALA A 162 2.41 -11.21 26.95
C ALA A 162 2.03 -11.32 25.45
N ALA A 163 1.27 -10.36 24.93
CA ALA A 163 0.87 -10.34 23.53
C ALA A 163 2.08 -10.17 22.58
N LEU A 164 3.01 -9.27 22.90
CA LEU A 164 4.23 -9.08 22.11
C LEU A 164 5.19 -10.26 22.26
N GLY A 165 5.32 -10.83 23.46
CA GLY A 165 6.09 -12.05 23.71
C GLY A 165 5.57 -13.24 22.91
N HIS A 166 4.24 -13.43 22.86
CA HIS A 166 3.62 -14.45 22.00
C HIS A 166 3.90 -14.22 20.52
N TYR A 167 3.81 -12.97 20.06
CA TYR A 167 4.10 -12.62 18.66
C TYR A 167 5.55 -12.90 18.29
N LEU A 168 6.49 -12.55 19.17
CA LEU A 168 7.91 -12.83 19.02
C LEU A 168 8.20 -14.34 18.99
N ALA A 169 7.64 -15.10 19.94
CA ALA A 169 7.81 -16.54 20.01
C ALA A 169 7.26 -17.24 18.74
N GLU A 170 6.11 -16.78 18.24
CA GLU A 170 5.56 -17.26 16.97
C GLU A 170 6.53 -17.03 15.81
N LEU A 171 7.05 -15.79 15.66
CA LEU A 171 8.00 -15.45 14.60
C LEU A 171 9.35 -16.18 14.69
N GLN A 172 9.81 -16.54 15.90
CA GLN A 172 11.01 -17.34 16.10
C GLN A 172 10.82 -18.80 15.65
N GLN A 173 9.62 -19.36 15.84
CA GLN A 173 9.30 -20.75 15.51
C GLN A 173 8.89 -20.93 14.04
N THR A 174 8.34 -19.89 13.42
CA THR A 174 7.88 -19.96 12.02
C THR A 174 9.00 -19.70 11.02
N GLN A 175 9.03 -20.50 9.95
CA GLN A 175 9.91 -20.29 8.80
C GLN A 175 9.12 -20.33 7.50
N PHE A 176 9.65 -19.64 6.48
CA PHE A 176 9.16 -19.75 5.11
C PHE A 176 9.34 -21.19 4.60
N LYS A 177 8.30 -21.72 3.96
CA LYS A 177 8.32 -23.01 3.26
C LYS A 177 9.15 -22.90 1.98
N SER A 178 9.00 -21.80 1.24
CA SER A 178 9.88 -21.50 0.11
C SER A 178 11.31 -21.15 0.56
N GLY A 179 12.29 -21.88 0.03
CA GLY A 179 13.71 -21.59 0.26
C GLY A 179 14.16 -20.26 -0.36
N GLU A 180 13.54 -19.83 -1.46
CA GLU A 180 13.82 -18.54 -2.09
C GLU A 180 13.35 -17.37 -1.21
N LEU A 181 12.10 -17.44 -0.72
CA LEU A 181 11.56 -16.43 0.19
C LEU A 181 12.37 -16.38 1.49
N ARG A 182 12.81 -17.53 2.00
CA ARG A 182 13.67 -17.58 3.18
C ARG A 182 14.95 -16.79 3.01
N ARG A 183 15.60 -16.87 1.84
CA ARG A 183 16.81 -16.08 1.53
C ARG A 183 16.48 -14.60 1.36
N GLN A 184 15.41 -14.29 0.63
CA GLN A 184 14.99 -12.91 0.37
C GLN A 184 14.68 -12.15 1.67
N TYR A 185 13.98 -12.79 2.62
CA TYR A 185 13.53 -12.17 3.86
C TYR A 185 14.48 -12.40 5.04
N GLN A 186 15.63 -13.08 4.87
CA GLN A 186 16.51 -13.44 5.98
C GLN A 186 16.97 -12.22 6.80
N HIS A 187 17.38 -11.15 6.14
CA HIS A 187 17.82 -9.91 6.81
C HIS A 187 16.66 -9.16 7.49
N THR A 188 15.51 -9.09 6.83
CA THR A 188 14.31 -8.47 7.41
C THR A 188 13.85 -9.25 8.64
N HIS A 189 13.89 -10.59 8.59
CA HIS A 189 13.50 -11.47 9.68
C HIS A 189 14.39 -11.25 10.90
N SER A 190 15.71 -11.23 10.74
CA SER A 190 16.63 -11.01 11.87
C SER A 190 16.49 -9.61 12.49
N ALA A 191 16.29 -8.57 11.66
CA ALA A 191 16.08 -7.21 12.14
C ALA A 191 14.79 -7.09 12.97
N VAL A 192 13.67 -7.61 12.46
CA VAL A 192 12.37 -7.58 13.13
C VAL A 192 12.40 -8.34 14.46
N LEU A 193 13.05 -9.50 14.50
CA LEU A 193 13.19 -10.28 15.74
C LEU A 193 13.99 -9.50 16.80
N LEU A 194 15.07 -8.84 16.40
CA LEU A 194 15.88 -8.05 17.33
C LEU A 194 15.11 -6.86 17.88
N ASP A 195 14.36 -6.14 17.03
CA ASP A 195 13.57 -4.99 17.46
C ASP A 195 12.40 -5.39 18.37
N LEU A 196 11.72 -6.51 18.06
CA LEU A 196 10.70 -7.09 18.94
C LEU A 196 11.29 -7.55 20.27
N GLN A 197 12.43 -8.23 20.27
CA GLN A 197 13.10 -8.67 21.50
C GLN A 197 13.44 -7.48 22.39
N ARG A 198 14.06 -6.44 21.83
CA ARG A 198 14.36 -5.19 22.57
C ARG A 198 13.13 -4.53 23.17
N LEU A 199 11.99 -4.62 22.47
CA LEU A 199 10.73 -4.04 22.94
C LEU A 199 10.19 -4.86 24.13
N VAL A 200 10.18 -6.19 24.01
CA VAL A 200 9.77 -7.10 25.10
C VAL A 200 10.67 -6.90 26.33
N ASP A 201 12.00 -6.91 26.16
CA ASP A 201 12.96 -6.70 27.26
C ASP A 201 12.73 -5.36 27.97
N LYS A 202 12.40 -4.29 27.22
CA LYS A 202 12.07 -2.97 27.79
C LYS A 202 10.77 -3.00 28.59
N LEU A 203 9.77 -3.79 28.16
CA LEU A 203 8.51 -3.93 28.88
C LEU A 203 8.71 -4.73 30.17
N GLU A 204 9.48 -5.81 30.12
CA GLU A 204 9.87 -6.61 31.29
C GLU A 204 10.66 -5.77 32.31
N ALA A 205 11.62 -4.97 31.84
CA ALA A 205 12.40 -4.05 32.68
C ALA A 205 11.55 -2.93 33.31
N LYS A 206 10.43 -2.56 32.67
CA LYS A 206 9.49 -1.56 33.20
C LYS A 206 8.48 -2.19 34.18
N GLY A 207 8.07 -3.44 33.95
CA GLY A 207 7.23 -4.21 34.88
C GLY A 207 7.94 -4.54 36.19
N THR A 208 9.24 -4.81 36.14
CA THR A 208 10.08 -5.06 37.32
C THR A 208 10.38 -3.81 38.17
N ASN A 209 10.49 -2.63 37.54
CA ASN A 209 10.69 -1.36 38.26
C ASN A 209 9.40 -0.73 38.83
N ALA A 210 8.22 -1.27 38.49
CA ALA A 210 6.93 -0.75 38.94
C ALA A 210 6.52 -1.24 40.36
N SER A 211 7.30 -2.11 41.03
CA SER A 211 7.00 -2.53 42.42
C SER A 211 7.58 -1.59 43.50
N SER A 212 8.31 -0.53 43.12
CA SER A 212 8.73 0.52 44.04
C SER A 212 8.35 1.88 43.47
N THR A 213 7.19 2.37 43.89
CA THR A 213 6.92 3.75 44.38
C THR A 213 5.43 4.05 44.20
N SER A 214 4.67 3.90 45.28
CA SER A 214 3.40 4.59 45.49
C SER A 214 3.66 5.88 46.24
N THR A 215 3.37 7.04 45.65
CA THR A 215 2.65 8.14 46.33
C THR A 215 2.12 9.15 45.30
N ALA A 216 0.89 9.60 45.51
CA ALA A 216 0.16 10.62 44.74
C ALA A 216 0.62 12.07 45.10
N PRO A 217 -0.14 13.14 44.80
CA PRO A 217 -0.31 13.83 43.52
C PRO A 217 0.11 15.31 43.58
N ALA A 218 0.59 15.90 42.48
CA ALA A 218 0.71 17.37 42.21
C ALA A 218 1.52 17.51 40.91
N SER A 219 1.36 18.48 40.01
CA SER A 219 0.62 19.75 39.93
C SER A 219 0.71 20.21 38.47
N ALA A 220 -0.31 20.87 37.93
CA ALA A 220 -0.22 21.61 36.66
C ALA A 220 0.86 22.71 36.72
N PRO A 221 1.60 22.96 35.63
CA PRO A 221 1.46 24.21 34.84
C PRO A 221 1.72 23.96 33.32
N ASP A 222 1.40 24.78 32.31
CA ASP A 222 0.89 26.13 32.16
C ASP A 222 0.00 26.18 30.89
N GLN A 223 -1.20 26.74 31.02
CA GLN A 223 -2.10 27.05 29.91
C GLN A 223 -1.90 28.51 29.46
N GLU A 224 -0.89 28.87 28.67
CA GLU A 224 -0.82 30.26 28.16
C GLU A 224 0.06 30.49 26.92
N LEU A 225 0.14 29.59 25.92
CA LEU A 225 0.96 29.89 24.72
C LEU A 225 0.44 29.44 23.34
N LEU A 226 -0.83 29.01 23.18
CA LEU A 226 -1.39 28.65 21.86
C LEU A 226 -2.75 29.29 21.57
N ARG A 227 -2.89 30.59 21.84
CA ARG A 227 -3.94 31.42 21.23
C ARG A 227 -3.34 32.34 20.17
N ARG A 228 -2.92 31.76 19.04
CA ARG A 228 -2.70 32.53 17.81
C ARG A 228 -3.91 32.33 16.92
N LYS A 229 -4.73 33.37 16.80
CA LYS A 229 -5.92 33.46 15.94
C LYS A 229 -5.63 32.93 14.53
N THR A 230 -6.24 31.82 14.16
CA THR A 230 -6.56 31.47 12.77
C THR A 230 -7.98 31.95 12.45
N PRO A 231 -8.30 32.27 11.17
CA PRO A 231 -9.57 32.87 10.80
C PRO A 231 -10.76 31.94 11.08
N LYS A 232 -11.92 32.53 11.39
CA LYS A 232 -13.21 31.88 11.61
C LYS A 232 -13.61 30.94 10.46
N GLU A 233 -14.39 29.91 10.84
CA GLU A 233 -15.18 28.95 10.05
C GLU A 233 -14.51 27.64 9.60
N VAL A 234 -14.52 26.64 10.48
CA VAL A 234 -15.24 25.37 10.25
C VAL A 234 -15.82 24.93 11.59
N THR A 235 -17.05 25.35 11.91
CA THR A 235 -17.61 25.22 13.26
C THR A 235 -18.42 23.93 13.50
N GLU A 236 -18.56 23.01 12.54
CA GLU A 236 -19.36 21.79 12.77
C GLU A 236 -18.79 20.52 12.08
N LEU A 237 -17.51 20.17 12.29
CA LEU A 237 -17.01 18.82 11.91
C LEU A 237 -17.30 17.77 12.99
N THR A 238 -17.63 18.19 14.20
CA THR A 238 -18.00 17.32 15.33
C THR A 238 -19.23 16.45 15.05
N ASP A 239 -20.16 16.90 14.21
CA ASP A 239 -21.35 16.12 13.85
C ASP A 239 -21.06 14.98 12.86
N LEU A 240 -19.88 14.99 12.21
CA LEU A 240 -19.44 13.87 11.37
C LEU A 240 -19.14 12.61 12.19
N GLU A 241 -18.88 12.72 13.49
CA GLU A 241 -18.68 11.56 14.36
C GLU A 241 -19.97 10.93 14.90
N ARG A 242 -21.12 11.58 14.68
CA ARG A 242 -22.41 11.09 15.18
C ARG A 242 -23.11 10.23 14.12
N GLY A 243 -23.47 9.00 14.50
CA GLY A 243 -24.33 8.12 13.71
C GLY A 243 -23.71 7.58 12.40
N PRO A 244 -24.53 7.28 11.36
CA PRO A 244 -24.07 6.66 10.10
C PRO A 244 -23.12 7.56 9.28
N THR A 245 -23.09 8.86 9.56
CA THR A 245 -22.24 9.87 8.89
C THR A 245 -20.75 9.60 9.09
N ARG A 246 -20.35 9.00 10.23
CA ARG A 246 -18.95 8.66 10.51
C ARG A 246 -18.37 7.68 9.51
N GLN A 247 -19.15 6.65 9.15
CA GLN A 247 -18.72 5.64 8.17
C GLN A 247 -18.61 6.26 6.78
N ALA A 248 -19.57 7.11 6.40
CA ALA A 248 -19.53 7.84 5.14
C ALA A 248 -18.30 8.77 5.05
N ALA A 249 -17.99 9.51 6.11
CA ALA A 249 -16.81 10.38 6.19
C ALA A 249 -15.51 9.57 6.08
N GLN A 250 -15.39 8.46 6.82
CA GLN A 250 -14.21 7.59 6.75
C GLN A 250 -14.01 7.01 5.35
N THR A 251 -15.09 6.50 4.73
CA THR A 251 -15.05 5.96 3.36
C THR A 251 -14.70 7.03 2.34
N TYR A 252 -15.26 8.24 2.48
CA TYR A 252 -14.95 9.38 1.62
C TYR A 252 -13.47 9.74 1.69
N PHE A 253 -12.93 10.01 2.89
CA PHE A 253 -11.52 10.35 3.04
C PHE A 253 -10.62 9.22 2.53
N ARG A 254 -10.90 7.96 2.87
CA ARG A 254 -10.15 6.80 2.35
C ARG A 254 -10.13 6.76 0.82
N THR A 255 -11.28 6.91 0.19
CA THR A 255 -11.43 6.87 -1.27
C THR A 255 -10.67 8.02 -1.93
N VAL A 256 -10.81 9.22 -1.38
CA VAL A 256 -10.17 10.42 -1.91
C VAL A 256 -8.65 10.36 -1.75
N PHE A 257 -8.13 10.00 -0.57
CA PHE A 257 -6.69 9.81 -0.35
C PHE A 257 -6.12 8.73 -1.28
N ARG A 258 -6.79 7.59 -1.42
CA ARG A 258 -6.41 6.53 -2.37
C ARG A 258 -6.39 7.04 -3.81
N ASN A 259 -7.39 7.83 -4.22
CA ASN A 259 -7.41 8.44 -5.54
C ASN A 259 -6.23 9.40 -5.74
N HIS A 260 -5.91 10.25 -4.77
CA HIS A 260 -4.77 11.16 -4.87
C HIS A 260 -3.42 10.43 -4.93
N ILE A 261 -3.25 9.36 -4.16
CA ILE A 261 -2.06 8.51 -4.23
C ILE A 261 -1.96 7.86 -5.62
N ASN A 262 -3.07 7.33 -6.14
CA ASN A 262 -3.13 6.74 -7.48
C ASN A 262 -2.85 7.78 -8.59
N LEU A 263 -3.41 8.99 -8.49
CA LEU A 263 -3.12 10.06 -9.46
C LEU A 263 -1.65 10.48 -9.40
N THR A 264 -1.06 10.48 -8.20
CA THR A 264 0.36 10.76 -8.02
C THR A 264 1.22 9.67 -8.68
N SER A 265 0.90 8.40 -8.48
CA SER A 265 1.62 7.29 -9.12
C SER A 265 1.47 7.30 -10.65
N ILE A 266 0.29 7.66 -11.18
CA ILE A 266 0.07 7.87 -12.61
C ILE A 266 0.94 9.00 -13.14
N ALA A 267 1.06 10.12 -12.42
CA ALA A 267 1.92 11.22 -12.82
C ALA A 267 3.40 10.81 -12.86
N ASP A 268 3.86 10.05 -11.86
CA ASP A 268 5.23 9.54 -11.80
C ASP A 268 5.49 8.52 -12.92
N GLN A 269 4.53 7.65 -13.22
CA GLN A 269 4.61 6.74 -14.36
C GLN A 269 4.72 7.50 -15.69
N LYS A 270 3.92 8.56 -15.90
CA LYS A 270 4.01 9.39 -17.11
C LYS A 270 5.36 10.09 -17.23
N ALA A 271 5.91 10.59 -16.12
CA ALA A 271 7.26 11.16 -16.10
C ALA A 271 8.32 10.11 -16.47
N ALA A 272 8.23 8.89 -15.92
CA ALA A 272 9.14 7.79 -16.24
C ALA A 272 9.07 7.39 -17.73
N ILE A 273 7.86 7.29 -18.30
CA ILE A 273 7.68 7.06 -19.74
C ILE A 273 8.34 8.18 -20.55
N MET A 274 8.13 9.44 -20.17
CA MET A 274 8.69 10.59 -20.90
C MET A 274 10.22 10.62 -20.84
N ILE A 275 10.80 10.27 -19.68
CA ILE A 275 12.26 10.11 -19.50
C ILE A 275 12.79 8.99 -20.42
N SER A 276 12.13 7.83 -20.41
CA SER A 276 12.53 6.67 -21.22
C SER A 276 12.48 6.98 -22.72
N VAL A 277 11.40 7.60 -23.20
CA VAL A 277 11.23 7.96 -24.61
C VAL A 277 12.30 8.97 -25.06
N ASN A 278 12.53 10.04 -24.28
CA ASN A 278 13.57 11.02 -24.61
C ASN A 278 14.97 10.39 -24.62
N THR A 279 15.29 9.55 -23.64
CA THR A 279 16.59 8.88 -23.56
C THR A 279 16.81 7.91 -24.72
N LEU A 280 15.78 7.11 -25.07
CA LEU A 280 15.83 6.18 -26.19
C LEU A 280 16.00 6.91 -27.53
N LEU A 281 15.23 7.98 -27.76
CA LEU A 281 15.29 8.75 -29.01
C LEU A 281 16.62 9.50 -29.17
N ILE A 282 17.12 10.14 -28.11
CA ILE A 282 18.43 10.79 -28.14
C ILE A 282 19.53 9.74 -28.40
N GLY A 283 19.48 8.59 -27.73
CA GLY A 283 20.43 7.49 -27.94
C GLY A 283 20.40 6.95 -29.38
N ALA A 284 19.20 6.78 -29.96
CA ALA A 284 19.02 6.37 -31.34
C ALA A 284 19.59 7.41 -32.33
N LEU A 285 19.37 8.70 -32.08
CA LEU A 285 19.89 9.79 -32.91
C LEU A 285 21.41 9.89 -32.86
N VAL A 286 22.02 9.77 -31.68
CA VAL A 286 23.48 9.75 -31.53
C VAL A 286 24.06 8.56 -32.31
N THR A 287 23.47 7.37 -32.14
CA THR A 287 23.89 6.15 -32.86
C THR A 287 23.76 6.33 -34.37
N PHE A 288 22.63 6.87 -34.84
CA PHE A 288 22.37 7.13 -36.26
C PHE A 288 23.36 8.13 -36.87
N THR A 289 23.65 9.22 -36.15
CA THR A 289 24.58 10.27 -36.59
C THR A 289 26.01 9.75 -36.63
N SER A 290 26.42 8.96 -35.64
CA SER A 290 27.77 8.39 -35.53
C SER A 290 28.02 7.24 -36.51
N TYR A 291 27.05 6.37 -36.77
CA TYR A 291 27.26 5.18 -37.60
C TYR A 291 27.46 5.51 -39.10
N ARG A 292 26.84 6.58 -39.59
CA ARG A 292 26.85 6.94 -41.02
C ARG A 292 27.79 8.11 -41.36
N ASN A 293 28.58 8.62 -40.40
CA ASN A 293 29.44 9.82 -40.58
C ASN A 293 28.73 10.99 -41.27
N TRP A 294 27.43 11.19 -40.98
CA TRP A 294 26.63 12.29 -41.57
C TRP A 294 27.24 13.66 -41.28
N ALA A 295 27.98 13.77 -40.17
CA ALA A 295 28.68 14.99 -39.81
C ALA A 295 29.70 15.45 -40.88
N GLU A 296 30.28 14.51 -41.61
CA GLU A 296 31.26 14.79 -42.69
C GLU A 296 30.62 14.77 -44.07
N THR A 297 29.57 13.96 -44.28
CA THR A 297 28.96 13.76 -45.62
C THR A 297 27.79 14.69 -45.93
N ARG A 298 26.99 15.12 -44.95
CA ARG A 298 25.84 16.02 -45.13
C ARG A 298 25.59 16.87 -43.86
N PRO A 299 26.32 17.98 -43.68
CA PRO A 299 26.23 18.81 -42.46
C PRO A 299 24.84 19.43 -42.27
N GLU A 300 24.05 19.59 -43.33
CA GLU A 300 22.70 20.17 -43.29
C GLU A 300 21.72 19.32 -42.45
N VAL A 301 21.94 18.00 -42.35
CA VAL A 301 21.13 17.09 -41.52
C VAL A 301 21.45 17.22 -40.03
N LEU A 302 22.62 17.75 -39.67
CA LEU A 302 22.98 17.97 -38.27
C LEU A 302 22.08 19.03 -37.61
N PHE A 303 21.61 20.02 -38.37
CA PHE A 303 20.79 21.11 -37.83
C PHE A 303 19.45 20.63 -37.25
N PRO A 304 18.59 19.90 -37.98
CA PRO A 304 17.35 19.35 -37.41
C PRO A 304 17.61 18.32 -36.31
N VAL A 305 18.70 17.55 -36.38
CA VAL A 305 19.07 16.59 -35.32
C VAL A 305 19.44 17.34 -34.03
N ALA A 306 20.30 18.36 -34.12
CA ALA A 306 20.70 19.17 -32.97
C ALA A 306 19.51 19.92 -32.37
N LEU A 307 18.63 20.49 -33.21
CA LEU A 307 17.39 21.14 -32.78
C LEU A 307 16.52 20.17 -31.96
N PHE A 308 16.29 18.97 -32.49
CA PHE A 308 15.52 17.94 -31.79
C PHE A 308 16.18 17.52 -30.48
N THR A 309 17.50 17.32 -30.47
CA THR A 309 18.24 16.94 -29.27
C THR A 309 18.10 18.01 -28.18
N VAL A 310 18.19 19.30 -28.52
CA VAL A 310 18.00 20.39 -27.55
C VAL A 310 16.57 20.38 -26.99
N CYS A 311 15.54 20.27 -27.85
CA CYS A 311 14.15 20.17 -27.38
C CYS A 311 13.92 18.93 -26.50
N GLY A 312 14.49 17.78 -26.89
CA GLY A 312 14.43 16.54 -26.12
C GLY A 312 15.11 16.65 -24.75
N LEU A 313 16.27 17.33 -24.67
CA LEU A 313 16.95 17.61 -23.41
C LEU A 313 16.13 18.52 -22.50
N VAL A 314 15.56 19.60 -23.04
CA VAL A 314 14.68 20.49 -22.24
C VAL A 314 13.46 19.73 -21.73
N SER A 315 12.82 18.91 -22.58
CA SER A 315 11.71 18.05 -22.17
C SER A 315 12.10 17.04 -21.08
N LEU A 316 13.28 16.43 -21.22
CA LEU A 316 13.84 15.51 -20.24
C LEU A 316 14.04 16.20 -18.87
N VAL A 317 14.60 17.41 -18.86
CA VAL A 317 14.77 18.21 -17.64
C VAL A 317 13.43 18.44 -16.93
N TYR A 318 12.38 18.83 -17.67
CA TYR A 318 11.05 19.01 -17.08
C TYR A 318 10.44 17.69 -16.55
N SER A 319 10.68 16.57 -17.24
CA SER A 319 10.21 15.25 -16.81
C SER A 319 10.89 14.79 -15.51
N VAL A 320 12.22 15.01 -15.41
CA VAL A 320 12.99 14.74 -14.18
C VAL A 320 12.54 15.66 -13.04
N LEU A 321 12.28 16.94 -13.32
CA LEU A 321 11.74 17.89 -12.33
C LEU A 321 10.35 17.47 -11.83
N ALA A 322 9.51 16.89 -12.68
CA ALA A 322 8.20 16.37 -12.30
C ALA A 322 8.29 15.13 -11.40
N ALA A 323 9.27 14.26 -11.64
CA ALA A 323 9.54 13.07 -10.82
C ALA A 323 10.22 13.40 -9.47
N ARG A 324 10.80 14.60 -9.33
CA ARG A 324 11.45 15.02 -8.09
C ARG A 324 10.41 15.22 -6.98
N PRO A 325 10.63 14.64 -5.78
CA PRO A 325 9.74 14.87 -4.64
C PRO A 325 9.76 16.36 -4.25
N SER A 326 8.58 16.98 -4.19
CA SER A 326 8.43 18.39 -3.81
C SER A 326 8.55 18.53 -2.30
N GLY A 327 9.76 18.79 -1.79
CA GLY A 327 10.02 18.99 -0.35
C GLY A 327 9.50 20.29 0.27
N LYS A 328 8.53 20.98 -0.37
CA LYS A 328 8.10 22.35 0.01
C LYS A 328 6.71 22.48 0.62
N VAL A 329 5.99 21.39 0.89
CA VAL A 329 4.76 21.49 1.67
C VAL A 329 5.12 21.30 3.15
N ARG A 330 5.72 22.34 3.75
CA ARG A 330 5.84 22.43 5.21
C ARG A 330 4.47 22.82 5.75
N GLU A 331 3.57 21.86 5.88
CA GLU A 331 2.48 22.03 6.84
C GLU A 331 3.08 21.89 8.22
N GLN A 332 3.26 23.02 8.90
CA GLN A 332 4.06 23.13 10.11
C GLN A 332 3.52 22.35 11.33
N GLU A 333 2.41 21.60 11.20
CA GLU A 333 1.78 20.89 12.32
C GLU A 333 1.03 19.61 11.90
N ASN A 334 1.31 19.05 10.72
CA ASN A 334 0.60 17.86 10.28
C ASN A 334 1.29 16.58 10.80
N LEU A 335 0.69 15.94 11.80
CA LEU A 335 1.20 14.69 12.39
C LEU A 335 1.13 13.48 11.45
N ALA A 336 0.30 13.50 10.39
CA ALA A 336 0.24 12.40 9.41
C ALA A 336 1.35 12.48 8.35
N PHE A 337 2.04 13.63 8.23
CA PHE A 337 3.12 13.82 7.28
C PHE A 337 4.45 13.32 7.83
N PHE A 338 5.05 12.34 7.14
CA PHE A 338 6.35 11.74 7.52
C PHE A 338 7.46 12.76 7.69
N GLY A 339 7.49 13.81 6.87
CA GLY A 339 8.53 14.83 6.97
C GLY A 339 8.42 15.68 8.24
N TYR A 340 7.24 15.76 8.87
CA TYR A 340 7.04 16.48 10.13
C TYR A 340 7.19 15.56 11.33
N PHE A 341 6.50 14.41 11.37
CA PHE A 341 6.58 13.54 12.55
C PHE A 341 7.97 12.91 12.76
N SER A 342 8.77 12.74 11.69
CA SER A 342 10.17 12.27 11.82
C SER A 342 11.10 13.29 12.49
N GLN A 343 10.67 14.56 12.64
CA GLN A 343 11.46 15.62 13.26
C GLN A 343 11.13 15.82 14.75
N ILE A 344 10.07 15.17 15.26
CA ILE A 344 9.64 15.30 16.66
C ILE A 344 9.93 14.01 17.44
N SER A 345 10.01 14.12 18.76
CA SER A 345 10.27 12.95 19.61
C SER A 345 9.06 12.01 19.68
N GLN A 346 9.29 10.72 19.94
CA GLN A 346 8.20 9.74 20.09
C GLN A 346 7.17 10.15 21.15
N ALA A 347 7.64 10.69 22.29
CA ALA A 347 6.76 11.13 23.38
C ALA A 347 5.88 12.31 22.95
N GLU A 348 6.46 13.26 22.21
CA GLU A 348 5.75 14.42 21.67
C GLU A 348 4.74 14.00 20.59
N PHE A 349 5.13 13.10 19.69
CA PHE A 349 4.21 12.55 18.67
C PHE A 349 3.01 11.86 19.32
N LEU A 350 3.24 11.01 20.32
CA LEU A 350 2.17 10.27 21.00
C LEU A 350 1.18 11.22 21.68
N SER A 351 1.68 12.21 22.43
CA SER A 351 0.84 13.21 23.10
C SER A 351 0.02 14.04 22.12
N ARG A 352 0.64 14.55 21.05
CA ARG A 352 -0.06 15.36 20.04
C ARG A 352 -1.07 14.53 19.25
N MET A 353 -0.74 13.28 18.94
CA MET A 353 -1.64 12.38 18.21
C MET A 353 -2.86 12.02 19.06
N GLU A 354 -2.65 11.75 20.35
CA GLU A 354 -3.73 11.50 21.30
C GLU A 354 -4.67 12.71 21.41
N GLN A 355 -4.13 13.92 21.50
CA GLN A 355 -4.93 15.15 21.51
C GLN A 355 -5.71 15.34 20.19
N GLN A 356 -5.09 15.06 19.05
CA GLN A 356 -5.73 15.19 17.75
C GLN A 356 -6.85 14.17 17.52
N LEU A 357 -6.71 12.95 18.05
CA LEU A 357 -7.74 11.91 17.97
C LEU A 357 -8.92 12.16 18.93
N GLN A 358 -8.73 12.96 19.97
CA GLN A 358 -9.78 13.33 20.93
C GLN A 358 -10.66 14.49 20.44
N ASP A 359 -10.17 15.32 19.51
CA ASP A 359 -10.92 16.44 18.92
C ASP A 359 -11.24 16.18 17.43
N PRO A 360 -12.51 15.88 17.10
CA PRO A 360 -12.91 15.62 15.71
C PRO A 360 -12.62 16.79 14.77
N ASN A 361 -12.73 18.03 15.25
CA ASN A 361 -12.45 19.20 14.43
C ASN A 361 -10.96 19.29 14.10
N ALA A 362 -10.08 18.92 15.05
CA ALA A 362 -8.65 18.82 14.82
C ALA A 362 -8.31 17.67 13.87
N LEU A 363 -8.91 16.49 14.06
CA LEU A 363 -8.70 15.32 13.20
C LEU A 363 -9.08 15.60 11.75
N TYR A 364 -10.35 15.94 11.50
CA TYR A 364 -10.85 16.20 10.16
C TYR A 364 -10.23 17.45 9.55
N GLY A 365 -9.96 18.48 10.36
CA GLY A 365 -9.27 19.69 9.92
C GLY A 365 -7.87 19.40 9.38
N THR A 366 -7.11 18.50 10.01
CA THR A 366 -5.81 18.05 9.48
C THR A 366 -6.01 17.24 8.20
N LEU A 367 -6.92 16.25 8.17
CA LEU A 367 -7.18 15.47 6.96
C LEU A 367 -7.55 16.33 5.73
N ILE A 368 -8.31 17.41 5.93
CA ILE A 368 -8.66 18.35 4.86
C ILE A 368 -7.44 19.15 4.38
N LYS A 369 -6.59 19.61 5.30
CA LYS A 369 -5.34 20.32 4.95
C LYS A 369 -4.40 19.41 4.16
N ASP A 370 -4.19 18.18 4.65
CA ASP A 370 -3.39 17.16 3.98
C ASP A 370 -3.88 16.90 2.56
N LEU A 371 -5.19 16.74 2.40
CA LEU A 371 -5.81 16.53 1.10
C LEU A 371 -5.56 17.71 0.15
N HIS A 372 -5.68 18.95 0.64
CA HIS A 372 -5.34 20.14 -0.11
C HIS A 372 -3.85 20.18 -0.48
N GLY A 373 -2.96 19.85 0.46
CA GLY A 373 -1.52 19.71 0.24
C GLY A 373 -1.18 18.69 -0.85
N LEU A 374 -1.80 17.51 -0.82
CA LEU A 374 -1.67 16.49 -1.86
C LEU A 374 -2.11 17.04 -3.23
N GLY A 375 -3.27 17.72 -3.29
CA GLY A 375 -3.79 18.35 -4.51
C GLY A 375 -2.83 19.37 -5.12
N THR A 376 -2.27 20.28 -4.31
CA THR A 376 -1.32 21.31 -4.79
C THR A 376 -0.02 20.70 -5.33
N SER A 377 0.51 19.66 -4.66
CA SER A 377 1.71 18.97 -5.12
C SER A 377 1.49 18.25 -6.44
N LEU A 378 0.30 17.65 -6.63
CA LEU A 378 -0.11 16.98 -7.85
C LEU A 378 -0.25 17.97 -9.01
N GLN A 379 -0.91 19.11 -8.79
CA GLN A 379 -1.05 20.16 -9.81
C GLN A 379 0.30 20.58 -10.38
N ARG A 380 1.31 20.78 -9.51
CA ARG A 380 2.66 21.13 -9.94
C ARG A 380 3.30 20.05 -10.82
N LYS A 381 3.18 18.76 -10.45
CA LYS A 381 3.70 17.65 -11.27
C LYS A 381 3.06 17.65 -12.66
N TYR A 382 1.74 17.81 -12.73
CA TYR A 382 1.01 17.85 -14.01
C TYR A 382 1.35 19.06 -14.88
N GLN A 383 1.64 20.22 -14.28
CA GLN A 383 2.08 21.41 -15.04
C GLN A 383 3.46 21.19 -15.67
N LEU A 384 4.43 20.67 -14.91
CA LEU A 384 5.77 20.35 -15.41
C LEU A 384 5.73 19.30 -16.51
N LEU A 385 4.93 18.26 -16.30
CA LEU A 385 4.75 17.19 -17.27
C LEU A 385 4.08 17.69 -18.56
N ARG A 386 3.04 18.54 -18.45
CA ARG A 386 2.40 19.16 -19.61
C ARG A 386 3.41 19.95 -20.43
N LEU A 387 4.25 20.74 -19.77
CA LEU A 387 5.30 21.52 -20.43
C LEU A 387 6.34 20.62 -21.11
N ALA A 388 6.76 19.52 -20.46
CA ALA A 388 7.65 18.53 -21.06
C ALA A 388 7.08 17.94 -22.36
N TYR A 389 5.80 17.55 -22.35
CA TYR A 389 5.12 17.02 -23.52
C TYR A 389 5.01 18.06 -24.64
N THR A 390 4.61 19.29 -24.33
CA THR A 390 4.48 20.35 -25.33
C THR A 390 5.82 20.63 -26.01
N ILE A 391 6.91 20.77 -25.23
CA ILE A 391 8.25 21.04 -25.77
C ILE A 391 8.73 19.88 -26.65
N PHE A 392 8.53 18.64 -26.20
CA PHE A 392 8.92 17.47 -26.98
C PHE A 392 8.13 17.34 -28.29
N LEU A 393 6.80 17.48 -28.23
CA LEU A 393 5.95 17.32 -29.41
C LEU A 393 6.22 18.40 -30.45
N VAL A 394 6.35 19.67 -30.01
CA VAL A 394 6.69 20.79 -30.89
C VAL A 394 8.10 20.60 -31.46
N GLY A 395 9.07 20.21 -30.62
CA GLY A 395 10.43 19.93 -31.06
C GLY A 395 10.51 18.80 -32.08
N LEU A 396 9.77 17.71 -31.88
CA LEU A 396 9.66 16.58 -32.81
C LEU A 396 9.10 17.04 -34.16
N LEU A 397 7.98 17.75 -34.15
CA LEU A 397 7.28 18.15 -35.36
C LEU A 397 8.10 19.15 -36.17
N VAL A 398 8.64 20.19 -35.51
CA VAL A 398 9.48 21.19 -36.18
C VAL A 398 10.74 20.54 -36.76
N SER A 399 11.41 19.69 -36.00
CA SER A 399 12.64 19.04 -36.48
C SER A 399 12.38 18.06 -37.62
N ALA A 400 11.26 17.33 -37.59
CA ALA A 400 10.86 16.44 -38.67
C ALA A 400 10.54 17.20 -39.96
N VAL A 401 9.84 18.34 -39.87
CA VAL A 401 9.56 19.20 -41.03
C VAL A 401 10.85 19.77 -41.61
N VAL A 402 11.74 20.29 -40.77
CA VAL A 402 13.05 20.81 -41.21
C VAL A 402 13.87 19.72 -41.88
N LEU A 403 13.93 18.52 -41.30
CA LEU A 403 14.63 17.37 -41.90
C LEU A 403 14.02 16.97 -43.25
N GLY A 404 12.69 16.93 -43.36
CA GLY A 404 12.01 16.64 -44.61
C GLY A 404 12.35 17.65 -45.71
N LEU A 405 12.36 18.94 -45.38
CA LEU A 405 12.75 20.00 -46.32
C LEU A 405 14.21 19.86 -46.78
N VAL A 406 15.13 19.56 -45.86
CA VAL A 406 16.56 19.35 -46.15
C VAL A 406 16.81 18.08 -46.99
N ILE A 407 15.93 17.08 -46.95
CA ILE A 407 16.08 15.86 -47.77
C ILE A 407 15.48 16.05 -49.17
N ILE A 408 14.45 16.89 -49.30
CA ILE A 408 13.75 17.14 -50.57
C ILE A 408 14.51 18.13 -51.45
N TRP A 409 15.11 19.15 -50.83
CA TRP A 409 16.08 20.05 -51.47
C TRP A 409 17.43 19.34 -51.63
#